data_AF-A0A7S0V565-F1
#
_entry.id   AF-A0A7S0V565-F1
#
_cell.length_a   1.000
_cell.length_b   1.000
_cell.length_c   1.000
_cell.angle_alpha   90.00
_cell.angle_beta   90.00
_cell.angle_gamma   90.00
#
_symmetry.space_group_name_H-M   'P 1'
#
loop_
_entity.id
_entity.type
_entity.pdbx_description
1 polymer ?
#
loop_
_entity_poly.entity_id
_entity_poly.type
_entity_poly.pdbx_seq_one_letter_code
_entity_poly.pdbx_strand_id
1 'polypeptide(L)'
;TPEEAAALAEEQHERMLEEKARKWQSLQSKRYGDKRKFGYVEAQKEDLPSEHLRKIIKDHGDMTSKKFRHDKRVYLGALKYVPHAVFKLLENMPMPWEQVRNVQVLYHITGAITFVNEVPKCIEPVFIAQWGTMWIMMRREKRDRRHFRRMRFPPFDDEEPPLDY
;
A
#
# COMPACT_ATOMS: atom_id res chain seq x y z
N THR A 1 53.32 48.88 -5.16
CA THR A 1 53.11 50.22 -4.54
C THR A 1 51.98 50.13 -3.51
N PRO A 2 51.81 51.11 -2.60
CA PRO A 2 50.66 51.15 -1.70
C PRO A 2 49.31 51.03 -2.43
N GLU A 3 49.25 51.52 -3.67
CA GLU A 3 48.09 51.39 -4.57
C GLU A 3 47.78 49.93 -4.97
N GLU A 4 48.78 49.11 -5.27
CA GLU A 4 48.56 47.68 -5.60
C GLU A 4 48.03 46.88 -4.40
N ALA A 5 48.46 47.23 -3.17
CA ALA A 5 47.96 46.60 -1.96
C ALA A 5 46.51 47.01 -1.64
N ALA A 6 46.14 48.26 -1.96
CA ALA A 6 44.76 48.74 -1.85
C ALA A 6 43.84 48.06 -2.87
N ALA A 7 44.28 47.91 -4.13
CA ALA A 7 43.53 47.23 -5.18
C ALA A 7 43.29 45.73 -4.87
N LEU A 8 44.29 45.04 -4.31
CA LEU A 8 44.14 43.65 -3.84
C LEU A 8 43.13 43.52 -2.67
N ALA A 9 43.07 44.51 -1.79
CA ALA A 9 42.13 44.53 -0.67
C ALA A 9 40.68 44.77 -1.16
N GLU A 10 40.49 45.62 -2.17
CA GLU A 10 39.21 45.83 -2.84
C GLU A 10 38.73 44.57 -3.56
N GLU A 11 39.61 43.88 -4.30
CA GLU A 11 39.28 42.62 -4.97
C GLU A 11 38.88 41.52 -3.97
N GLN A 12 39.58 41.43 -2.83
CA GLN A 12 39.20 40.52 -1.75
C GLN A 12 37.86 40.90 -1.11
N HIS A 13 37.58 42.20 -0.99
CA HIS A 13 36.30 42.69 -0.48
C HIS A 13 35.14 42.34 -1.42
N GLU A 14 35.30 42.54 -2.73
CA GLU A 14 34.32 42.15 -3.75
C GLU A 14 34.05 40.65 -3.72
N ARG A 15 35.09 39.81 -3.65
CA ARG A 15 34.93 38.35 -3.52
C ARG A 15 34.15 37.96 -2.27
N MET A 16 34.41 38.61 -1.13
CA MET A 16 33.63 38.37 0.10
C MET A 16 32.16 38.78 -0.04
N LEU A 17 31.89 39.89 -0.73
CA LEU A 17 30.52 40.35 -1.01
C LEU A 17 29.79 39.41 -1.96
N GLU A 18 30.44 38.93 -3.03
CA GLU A 18 29.89 37.93 -3.95
C GLU A 18 29.56 36.62 -3.23
N GLU A 19 30.45 36.15 -2.36
CA GLU A 19 30.16 34.97 -1.54
C GLU A 19 28.97 35.17 -0.62
N LYS A 20 28.87 36.35 0.00
CA LYS A 20 27.76 36.69 0.90
C LYS A 20 26.45 36.78 0.13
N ALA A 21 26.45 37.37 -1.06
CA ALA A 21 25.30 37.43 -1.96
C ALA A 21 24.86 36.03 -2.41
N ARG A 22 25.80 35.16 -2.81
CA ARG A 22 25.53 33.76 -3.18
C ARG A 22 24.93 32.98 -2.01
N LYS A 23 25.50 33.12 -0.81
CA LYS A 23 25.00 32.48 0.42
C LYS A 23 23.60 32.98 0.76
N TRP A 24 23.35 34.29 0.64
CA TRP A 24 22.04 34.89 0.85
C TRP A 24 21.00 34.38 -0.14
N GLN A 25 21.32 34.35 -1.43
CA GLN A 25 20.43 33.84 -2.48
C GLN A 25 20.08 32.36 -2.24
N SER A 26 21.07 31.52 -1.94
CA SER A 26 20.83 30.10 -1.60
C SER A 26 19.93 29.94 -0.37
N LEU A 27 20.15 30.77 0.66
CA LEU A 27 19.34 30.76 1.88
C LEU A 27 17.89 31.17 1.58
N GLN A 28 17.71 32.22 0.79
CA GLN A 28 16.39 32.77 0.46
C GLN A 28 15.58 31.80 -0.41
N SER A 29 16.21 31.23 -1.44
CA SER A 29 15.59 30.21 -2.30
C SER A 29 15.19 28.97 -1.50
N LYS A 30 15.99 28.54 -0.51
CA LYS A 30 15.64 27.43 0.38
C LYS A 30 14.54 27.79 1.38
N ARG A 31 14.58 29.02 1.93
CA ARG A 31 13.64 29.49 2.97
C ARG A 31 12.23 29.68 2.41
N TYR A 32 12.11 30.23 1.21
CA TYR A 32 10.83 30.54 0.56
C TYR A 32 10.49 29.59 -0.59
N GLY A 33 11.13 28.41 -0.63
CA GLY A 33 10.79 27.37 -1.60
C GLY A 33 9.38 26.83 -1.39
N ASP A 34 8.77 26.32 -2.46
CA ASP A 34 7.36 25.91 -2.48
C ASP A 34 6.98 24.89 -1.39
N LYS A 35 7.92 24.01 -1.01
CA LYS A 35 7.75 23.03 0.07
C LYS A 35 7.55 23.64 1.47
N ARG A 36 7.90 24.91 1.64
CA ARG A 36 7.79 25.66 2.91
C ARG A 36 6.65 26.66 2.91
N LYS A 37 5.87 26.74 1.82
CA LYS A 37 4.68 27.57 1.76
C LYS A 37 3.64 27.03 2.76
N PHE A 38 2.92 27.96 3.38
CA PHE A 38 1.78 27.60 4.22
C PHE A 38 0.73 26.87 3.36
N GLY A 39 0.24 25.73 3.85
CA GLY A 39 -0.65 24.87 3.08
C GLY A 39 0.03 23.96 2.05
N TYR A 40 1.36 23.83 2.07
CA TYR A 40 2.04 22.81 1.28
C TYR A 40 1.61 21.41 1.74
N VAL A 41 1.10 20.62 0.78
CA VAL A 41 0.77 19.21 0.98
C VAL A 41 1.91 18.39 0.39
N GLU A 42 2.47 17.48 1.20
CA GLU A 42 3.50 16.56 0.72
C GLU A 42 2.95 15.63 -0.37
N ALA A 43 3.86 15.09 -1.17
CA ALA A 43 3.49 14.11 -2.19
C ALA A 43 2.75 12.93 -1.55
N GLN A 44 1.73 12.45 -2.25
CA GLN A 44 0.98 11.27 -1.84
C GLN A 44 1.93 10.06 -1.82
N LYS A 45 1.70 9.15 -0.86
CA LYS A 45 2.41 7.87 -0.83
C LYS A 45 2.02 7.05 -2.06
N GLU A 46 3.01 6.63 -2.83
CA GLU A 46 2.84 5.73 -3.95
C GLU A 46 2.75 4.27 -3.48
N ASP A 47 2.19 3.43 -4.34
CA ASP A 47 2.05 2.01 -4.07
C ASP A 47 3.42 1.33 -4.08
N LEU A 48 3.62 0.43 -3.12
CA LEU A 48 4.83 -0.38 -3.01
C LEU A 48 4.69 -1.66 -3.85
N PRO A 49 5.81 -2.26 -4.30
CA PRO A 49 5.77 -3.55 -4.99
C PRO A 49 5.11 -4.64 -4.12
N SER A 50 4.29 -5.50 -4.74
CA SER A 50 3.57 -6.59 -4.05
C SER A 50 4.50 -7.57 -3.31
N GLU A 51 5.70 -7.78 -3.86
CA GLU A 51 6.75 -8.63 -3.26
C GLU A 51 7.21 -8.14 -1.89
N HIS A 52 7.12 -6.84 -1.62
CA HIS A 52 7.49 -6.28 -0.32
C HIS A 52 6.61 -6.86 0.78
N LEU A 53 5.29 -6.84 0.58
CA LEU A 53 4.33 -7.38 1.54
C LEU A 53 4.50 -8.91 1.69
N ARG A 54 4.63 -9.64 0.57
CA ARG A 54 4.81 -11.10 0.56
C ARG A 54 6.03 -11.51 1.37
N LYS A 55 7.16 -10.81 1.17
CA LYS A 55 8.39 -11.04 1.93
C LYS A 55 8.22 -10.75 3.41
N ILE A 56 7.58 -9.65 3.78
CA ILE A 56 7.34 -9.31 5.19
C ILE A 56 6.56 -10.43 5.89
N ILE A 57 5.46 -10.91 5.29
CA ILE A 57 4.62 -11.97 5.88
C ILE A 57 5.41 -13.27 6.00
N LYS A 58 6.15 -13.65 4.95
CA LYS A 58 6.99 -14.85 4.94
C LYS A 58 8.11 -14.81 5.99
N ASP A 59 8.75 -13.65 6.16
CA ASP A 59 9.84 -13.47 7.12
C ASP A 59 9.31 -13.50 8.58
N HIS A 60 8.12 -12.96 8.85
CA HIS A 60 7.52 -12.95 10.19
C HIS A 60 6.94 -14.32 10.59
N GLY A 61 6.33 -15.03 9.63
CA GLY A 61 5.78 -16.37 9.82
C GLY A 61 4.82 -16.45 11.02
N ASP A 62 5.06 -17.43 11.88
CA ASP A 62 4.28 -17.69 13.09
C ASP A 62 4.76 -16.89 14.34
N MET A 63 5.67 -15.93 14.15
CA MET A 63 6.24 -15.11 15.22
C MET A 63 6.97 -15.92 16.33
N THR A 64 7.39 -17.15 16.08
CA THR A 64 8.19 -17.95 17.04
C THR A 64 9.61 -17.42 17.18
N SER A 65 10.16 -16.84 16.12
CA SER A 65 11.52 -16.28 16.11
C SER A 65 11.70 -15.14 17.11
N LYS A 66 12.83 -15.18 17.85
CA LYS A 66 13.21 -14.11 18.80
C LYS A 66 13.50 -12.77 18.10
N LYS A 67 13.80 -12.79 16.80
CA LYS A 67 14.11 -11.59 16.00
C LYS A 67 12.95 -10.58 16.01
N PHE A 68 11.72 -11.06 15.90
CA PHE A 68 10.50 -10.23 15.80
C PHE A 68 9.78 -10.08 17.14
N ARG A 69 10.49 -10.19 18.27
CA ARG A 69 9.90 -10.09 19.61
C ARG A 69 9.20 -8.75 19.85
N HIS A 70 9.75 -7.66 19.32
CA HIS A 70 9.20 -6.31 19.50
C HIS A 70 7.86 -6.13 18.77
N ASP A 71 7.68 -6.83 17.65
CA ASP A 71 6.48 -6.70 16.80
C ASP A 71 5.29 -7.49 17.35
N LYS A 72 5.50 -8.49 18.23
CA LYS A 72 4.42 -9.29 18.85
C LYS A 72 3.33 -8.44 19.49
N ARG A 73 3.72 -7.33 20.14
CA ARG A 73 2.77 -6.40 20.76
C ARG A 73 1.86 -5.73 19.73
N VAL A 74 2.39 -5.42 18.56
CA VAL A 74 1.66 -4.78 17.47
C VAL A 74 0.65 -5.75 16.85
N TYR A 75 1.03 -7.02 16.65
CA TYR A 75 0.12 -8.07 16.17
C TYR A 75 -1.08 -8.26 17.12
N LEU A 76 -0.84 -8.27 18.44
CA LEU A 76 -1.93 -8.32 19.42
C LEU A 76 -2.82 -7.07 19.38
N GLY A 77 -2.23 -5.89 19.18
CA GLY A 77 -2.99 -4.64 19.03
C GLY A 77 -3.84 -4.61 17.75
N ALA A 78 -3.35 -5.21 16.67
CA ALA A 78 -4.03 -5.28 15.39
C ALA A 78 -5.31 -6.14 15.43
N LEU A 79 -5.41 -7.09 16.38
CA LEU A 79 -6.58 -7.95 16.56
C LEU A 79 -7.89 -7.15 16.70
N LYS A 80 -7.83 -5.97 17.32
CA LYS A 80 -8.97 -5.04 17.43
C LYS A 80 -9.62 -4.69 16.08
N TYR A 81 -8.83 -4.64 15.02
CA TYR A 81 -9.26 -4.20 13.70
C TYR A 81 -9.53 -5.35 12.72
N VAL A 82 -9.33 -6.60 13.14
CA VAL A 82 -9.60 -7.79 12.32
C VAL A 82 -11.04 -7.81 11.79
N PRO A 83 -12.10 -7.47 12.58
CA PRO A 83 -13.45 -7.43 12.02
C PRO A 83 -13.60 -6.50 10.82
N HIS A 84 -12.88 -5.37 10.81
CA HIS A 84 -12.90 -4.44 9.68
C HIS A 84 -12.13 -4.98 8.47
N ALA A 85 -10.98 -5.62 8.68
CA ALA A 85 -10.23 -6.28 7.61
C ALA A 85 -11.04 -7.40 6.95
N VAL A 86 -11.70 -8.24 7.76
CA VAL A 86 -12.57 -9.32 7.29
C VAL A 86 -13.76 -8.75 6.50
N PHE A 87 -14.41 -7.70 7.02
CA PHE A 87 -15.49 -7.04 6.29
C PHE A 87 -15.06 -6.57 4.91
N LYS A 88 -13.95 -5.82 4.81
CA LYS A 88 -13.42 -5.30 3.53
C LYS A 88 -12.98 -6.42 2.58
N LEU A 89 -12.46 -7.52 3.11
CA LEU A 89 -12.08 -8.70 2.33
C LEU A 89 -13.31 -9.38 1.71
N LEU A 90 -14.35 -9.63 2.51
CA LEU A 90 -15.58 -10.28 2.05
C LEU A 90 -16.40 -9.39 1.11
N GLU A 91 -16.39 -8.08 1.33
CA GLU A 91 -17.02 -7.10 0.44
C GLU A 91 -16.47 -7.20 -0.99
N ASN A 92 -15.16 -7.47 -1.14
CA ASN A 92 -14.47 -7.50 -2.42
C ASN A 92 -14.32 -8.92 -3.02
N MET A 93 -15.13 -9.90 -2.61
CA MET A 93 -15.10 -11.25 -3.19
C MET A 93 -15.22 -11.22 -4.72
N PRO A 94 -14.39 -11.99 -5.46
CA PRO A 94 -14.46 -12.06 -6.91
C PRO A 94 -15.81 -12.63 -7.35
N MET A 95 -16.41 -12.01 -8.36
CA MET A 95 -17.70 -12.45 -8.89
C MET A 95 -17.53 -13.74 -9.72
N PRO A 96 -18.56 -14.59 -9.88
CA PRO A 96 -18.42 -15.89 -10.54
C PRO A 96 -17.96 -15.85 -12.01
N TRP A 97 -18.06 -14.70 -12.66
CA TRP A 97 -17.58 -14.48 -14.04
C TRP A 97 -16.14 -13.94 -14.09
N GLU A 98 -15.52 -13.65 -12.96
CA GLU A 98 -14.14 -13.18 -12.85
C GLU A 98 -13.22 -14.35 -12.44
N GLN A 99 -12.09 -14.53 -13.13
CA GLN A 99 -11.11 -15.55 -12.76
C GLN A 99 -10.21 -15.07 -11.61
N VAL A 100 -9.75 -13.83 -11.70
CA VAL A 100 -8.85 -13.20 -10.72
C VAL A 100 -9.29 -11.76 -10.54
N ARG A 101 -9.29 -11.30 -9.29
CA ARG A 101 -9.52 -9.90 -8.94
C ARG A 101 -8.32 -9.37 -8.18
N ASN A 102 -7.63 -8.39 -8.77
CA ASN A 102 -6.57 -7.66 -8.11
C ASN A 102 -7.18 -6.48 -7.35
N VAL A 103 -6.90 -6.38 -6.05
CA VAL A 103 -7.45 -5.33 -5.19
C VAL A 103 -6.33 -4.51 -4.57
N GLN A 104 -6.61 -3.23 -4.33
CA GLN A 104 -5.67 -2.37 -3.61
C GLN A 104 -5.65 -2.75 -2.13
N VAL A 105 -4.44 -2.86 -1.55
CA VAL A 105 -4.27 -3.26 -0.16
C VAL A 105 -3.53 -2.18 0.63
N LEU A 106 -4.01 -1.91 1.83
CA LEU A 106 -3.34 -1.10 2.83
C LEU A 106 -2.86 -2.02 3.96
N TYR A 107 -1.55 -2.15 4.11
CA TYR A 107 -0.95 -3.06 5.08
C TYR A 107 -0.11 -2.33 6.13
N HIS A 108 -0.03 -2.92 7.32
CA HIS A 108 0.88 -2.44 8.36
C HIS A 108 2.34 -2.76 7.99
N ILE A 109 3.29 -1.87 8.29
CA ILE A 109 4.70 -2.03 7.89
C ILE A 109 5.35 -3.34 8.38
N THR A 110 4.88 -3.88 9.51
CA THR A 110 5.33 -5.18 10.06
C THR A 110 4.53 -6.38 9.56
N GLY A 111 3.53 -6.19 8.69
CA GLY A 111 2.64 -7.25 8.22
C GLY A 111 1.54 -7.67 9.22
N ALA A 112 1.38 -6.94 10.33
CA ALA A 112 0.44 -7.30 11.40
C ALA A 112 -1.03 -7.40 10.96
N ILE A 113 -1.45 -6.59 9.98
CA ILE A 113 -2.79 -6.61 9.41
C ILE A 113 -2.76 -6.01 8.01
N THR A 114 -3.63 -6.51 7.15
CA THR A 114 -3.82 -6.03 5.77
C THR A 114 -5.31 -5.75 5.55
N PHE A 115 -5.62 -4.54 5.08
CA PHE A 115 -6.95 -4.12 4.70
C PHE A 115 -7.05 -4.07 3.18
N VAL A 116 -8.21 -4.44 2.64
CA VAL A 116 -8.55 -4.12 1.25
C VAL A 116 -9.05 -2.67 1.21
N ASN A 117 -8.32 -1.81 0.50
CA ASN A 117 -8.59 -0.37 0.42
C ASN A 117 -9.43 -0.01 -0.81
N GLU A 118 -10.51 -0.75 -1.03
CA GLU A 118 -11.39 -0.57 -2.19
C GLU A 118 -12.85 -0.80 -1.82
N VAL A 119 -13.75 -0.05 -2.45
CA VAL A 119 -15.21 -0.25 -2.36
C VAL A 119 -15.67 -0.73 -3.74
N PRO A 120 -16.28 -1.93 -3.87
CA PRO A 120 -16.67 -2.48 -5.15
C PRO A 120 -17.86 -1.69 -5.69
N LYS A 121 -17.60 -0.84 -6.67
CA LYS A 121 -18.65 -0.08 -7.37
C LYS A 121 -19.04 -0.83 -8.62
N CYS A 122 -20.34 -1.10 -8.77
CA CYS A 122 -20.89 -1.76 -9.95
C CYS A 122 -21.97 -0.88 -10.59
N ILE A 123 -22.05 -0.91 -11.92
CA ILE A 123 -23.14 -0.28 -12.65
C ILE A 123 -24.36 -1.20 -12.53
N GLU A 124 -25.42 -0.73 -11.86
CA GLU A 124 -26.59 -1.53 -11.51
C GLU A 124 -27.19 -2.35 -12.68
N PRO A 125 -27.54 -1.75 -13.84
CA PRO A 125 -28.12 -2.53 -14.94
C PRO A 125 -27.16 -3.60 -15.49
N VAL A 126 -25.85 -3.34 -15.50
CA VAL A 126 -24.84 -4.31 -15.93
C VAL A 126 -24.74 -5.45 -14.93
N PHE A 127 -24.73 -5.13 -13.64
CA PHE A 127 -24.65 -6.12 -12.57
C PHE A 127 -25.86 -7.07 -12.59
N ILE A 128 -27.07 -6.53 -12.78
CA ILE A 128 -28.29 -7.35 -12.94
C ILE A 128 -28.19 -8.26 -14.17
N ALA A 129 -27.73 -7.74 -15.31
CA ALA A 129 -27.58 -8.53 -16.53
C ALA A 129 -26.53 -9.65 -16.39
N GLN A 130 -25.41 -9.39 -15.72
CA GLN A 130 -24.39 -10.39 -15.42
C GLN A 130 -24.94 -11.52 -14.54
N TRP A 131 -25.66 -11.17 -13.46
CA TRP A 131 -26.32 -12.17 -12.61
C TRP A 131 -27.43 -12.94 -13.33
N GLY A 132 -28.18 -12.29 -14.22
CA GLY A 132 -29.15 -12.96 -15.08
C GLY A 132 -28.50 -14.01 -15.99
N THR A 133 -27.31 -13.70 -16.52
CA THR A 133 -26.52 -14.66 -17.32
C THR A 133 -26.07 -15.83 -16.47
N MET A 134 -25.54 -15.58 -15.26
CA MET A 134 -25.14 -16.63 -14.32
C MET A 134 -26.32 -17.53 -13.92
N TRP A 135 -27.50 -16.96 -13.67
CA TRP A 135 -28.71 -17.71 -13.35
C TRP A 135 -29.07 -18.72 -14.44
N ILE A 136 -29.07 -18.29 -15.71
CA ILE A 136 -29.37 -19.17 -16.84
C ILE A 136 -28.30 -20.26 -16.97
N MET A 137 -27.02 -19.90 -16.86
CA MET A 137 -25.90 -20.86 -16.95
C MET A 137 -25.97 -21.91 -15.84
N MET A 138 -26.13 -21.50 -14.58
CA MET A 138 -26.20 -22.43 -13.44
C MET A 138 -27.42 -23.36 -13.52
N ARG A 139 -28.56 -22.86 -14.03
CA ARG A 139 -29.76 -23.71 -14.23
C ARG A 139 -29.54 -24.75 -15.33
N ARG A 140 -28.90 -24.37 -16.43
CA ARG A 140 -28.54 -25.31 -17.52
C ARG A 140 -27.56 -26.37 -17.01
N GLU A 141 -26.51 -25.94 -16.31
CA GLU A 141 -25.52 -26.86 -15.70
C GLU A 141 -26.18 -27.85 -14.73
N LYS A 142 -27.07 -27.38 -13.85
CA LYS A 142 -27.80 -28.24 -12.91
C LYS A 142 -28.75 -29.24 -13.61
N ARG A 143 -29.33 -28.86 -14.75
CA ARG A 143 -30.23 -29.72 -15.55
C ARG A 143 -29.45 -30.80 -16.29
N ASP A 144 -28.33 -30.42 -16.91
CA ASP A 144 -27.61 -31.28 -17.87
C ASP A 144 -26.60 -32.21 -17.17
N ARG A 145 -26.08 -31.81 -16.00
CA ARG A 145 -25.10 -32.60 -15.26
C ARG A 145 -25.75 -33.72 -14.42
N ARG A 146 -25.42 -34.97 -14.74
CA ARG A 146 -25.94 -36.17 -14.03
C ARG A 146 -25.49 -36.28 -12.58
N HIS A 147 -24.22 -35.98 -12.28
CA HIS A 147 -23.67 -36.05 -10.92
C HIS A 147 -22.95 -34.74 -10.57
N PHE A 148 -23.55 -33.97 -9.67
CA PHE A 148 -22.97 -32.75 -9.12
C PHE A 148 -22.45 -33.02 -7.70
N ARG A 149 -21.13 -33.20 -7.59
CA ARG A 149 -20.46 -33.37 -6.30
C ARG A 149 -20.22 -32.00 -5.67
N ARG A 150 -20.76 -31.79 -4.48
CA ARG A 150 -20.52 -30.57 -3.69
C ARG A 150 -19.13 -30.63 -3.06
N MET A 151 -18.56 -29.46 -2.83
CA MET A 151 -17.36 -29.34 -2.00
C MET A 151 -17.64 -29.82 -0.58
N ARG A 152 -16.61 -30.33 0.09
CA ARG A 152 -16.66 -30.66 1.50
C ARG A 152 -16.28 -29.44 2.32
N PHE A 153 -16.91 -29.30 3.47
CA PHE A 153 -16.62 -28.25 4.43
C PHE A 153 -16.22 -28.91 5.75
N PRO A 154 -15.09 -28.51 6.37
CA PRO A 154 -14.10 -27.54 5.87
C PRO A 154 -13.32 -28.06 4.63
N PRO A 155 -12.83 -27.19 3.74
CA PRO A 155 -12.05 -27.62 2.57
C PRO A 155 -10.66 -28.18 2.91
N PHE A 156 -10.07 -27.75 4.02
CA PHE A 156 -8.75 -28.14 4.53
C PHE A 156 -8.89 -28.76 5.93
N ASP A 157 -7.93 -29.60 6.32
CA ASP A 157 -7.88 -30.20 7.65
C ASP A 157 -7.33 -29.20 8.69
N ASP A 158 -7.63 -29.40 9.98
CA ASP A 158 -7.26 -28.47 11.05
C ASP A 158 -5.74 -28.40 11.30
N GLU A 159 -5.01 -29.48 10.99
CA GLU A 159 -3.54 -29.59 11.13
C GLU A 159 -2.77 -29.14 9.88
N GLU A 160 -3.46 -28.86 8.78
CA GLU A 160 -2.82 -28.42 7.54
C GLU A 160 -2.42 -26.93 7.63
N PRO A 161 -1.14 -26.58 7.44
CA PRO A 161 -0.74 -25.17 7.44
C PRO A 161 -1.33 -24.43 6.23
N PRO A 162 -1.62 -23.13 6.36
CA PRO A 162 -2.05 -22.32 5.22
C PRO A 162 -1.05 -22.38 4.06
N LEU A 163 -1.55 -22.61 2.85
CA LEU A 163 -0.72 -22.67 1.64
C LEU A 163 -0.20 -21.27 1.26
N ASP A 164 1.08 -21.19 0.83
CA ASP A 164 1.69 -19.97 0.28
C ASP A 164 1.06 -19.65 -1.10
N TYR A 165 0.87 -18.36 -1.41
CA TYR A 165 0.22 -17.88 -2.65
C TYR A 165 1.22 -17.68 -3.79
#